data_AF-A0A4Q4KKR2-F1
#
_entry.id   AF-A0A4Q4KKR2-F1
#
_cell.length_a   1.000
_cell.length_b   1.000
_cell.length_c   1.000
_cell.angle_alpha   90.00
_cell.angle_beta   90.00
_cell.angle_gamma   90.00
#
_symmetry.space_group_name_H-M   'P 1'
#
loop_
_entity.id
_entity.type
_entity.pdbx_description
1 polymer ?
#
loop_
_entity_poly.entity_id
_entity_poly.type
_entity_poly.pdbx_seq_one_letter_code
_entity_poly.pdbx_strand_id
1 'polypeptide(L)'
;MKIVTIFEDQLFVFHYKDEEENEFRRLLKQWNDTTYLYQFIIQNKIDIPKGVSIQNLISELIENANDIDDILYEISTNTKKILEEFFKPLDNQEYRIVELSKQKGRKNYLRLYAIRIDENCFILTGGTIKFHHLNKDRWHTQKEMDKINKCRDFLKDNSVFDADSYYEFINEQ
;
A
#
# COMPACT_ATOMS: atom_id res chain seq x y z
N MET A 1 10.45 -4.55 -13.05
CA MET A 1 9.59 -3.56 -12.36
C MET A 1 10.38 -2.28 -12.26
N LYS A 2 9.73 -1.12 -12.27
CA LYS A 2 10.39 0.17 -12.04
C LYS A 2 9.71 0.89 -10.88
N ILE A 3 10.35 1.92 -10.35
CA ILE A 3 9.80 2.75 -9.27
C ILE A 3 9.53 4.13 -9.85
N VAL A 4 8.38 4.71 -9.51
CA VAL A 4 7.99 6.04 -9.97
C VAL A 4 7.58 6.91 -8.80
N THR A 5 7.84 8.20 -8.91
CA THR A 5 7.46 9.20 -7.91
C THR A 5 5.94 9.40 -7.89
N ILE A 6 5.36 9.42 -6.70
CA ILE A 6 4.02 9.96 -6.46
C ILE A 6 4.16 11.40 -5.96
N PHE A 7 4.92 11.61 -4.89
CA PHE A 7 5.13 12.92 -4.27
C PHE A 7 6.60 13.15 -3.95
N GLU A 8 7.19 14.10 -4.68
CA GLU A 8 8.55 14.62 -4.47
C GLU A 8 9.59 13.54 -4.08
N ASP A 9 10.25 13.73 -2.94
CA ASP A 9 11.27 12.87 -2.36
C ASP A 9 10.74 11.90 -1.29
N GLN A 10 9.42 11.90 -1.05
CA GLN A 10 8.81 11.25 0.12
C GLN A 10 8.07 9.96 -0.23
N LEU A 11 7.29 9.96 -1.32
CA LEU A 11 6.42 8.84 -1.65
C LEU A 11 6.62 8.38 -3.09
N PHE A 12 7.00 7.13 -3.21
CA PHE A 12 7.20 6.44 -4.48
C PHE A 12 6.29 5.22 -4.56
N VAL A 13 6.24 4.60 -5.74
CA VAL A 13 5.44 3.40 -5.97
C VAL A 13 6.05 2.50 -7.03
N PHE A 14 5.87 1.20 -6.85
CA PHE A 14 6.21 0.23 -7.88
C PHE A 14 5.26 0.30 -9.07
N HIS A 15 5.84 0.31 -10.26
CA HIS A 15 5.17 0.02 -11.53
C HIS A 15 5.63 -1.36 -11.99
N TYR A 16 4.72 -2.33 -11.89
CA TYR A 16 5.00 -3.71 -12.25
C TYR A 16 5.10 -3.89 -13.77
N LYS A 17 5.83 -4.93 -14.16
CA LYS A 17 6.03 -5.26 -15.57
C LYS A 17 4.67 -5.58 -16.19
N ASP A 18 4.45 -5.10 -17.41
CA ASP A 18 3.25 -5.37 -18.22
C ASP A 18 1.94 -4.77 -17.64
N GLU A 19 2.00 -3.99 -16.56
CA GLU A 19 0.86 -3.21 -16.06
C GLU A 19 0.80 -1.84 -16.78
N GLU A 20 -0.40 -1.38 -17.13
CA GLU A 20 -0.59 -0.06 -17.76
C GLU A 20 -0.33 1.09 -16.78
N GLU A 21 -0.77 0.92 -15.53
CA GLU A 21 -0.72 1.92 -14.48
C GLU A 21 0.28 1.51 -13.39
N ASN A 22 0.78 2.51 -12.65
CA ASN A 22 1.48 2.22 -11.41
C ASN A 22 0.52 1.61 -10.37
N GLU A 23 1.09 0.92 -9.38
CA GLU A 23 0.30 0.14 -8.44
C GLU A 23 -0.71 0.97 -7.64
N PHE A 24 -0.36 2.21 -7.26
CA PHE A 24 -1.26 3.06 -6.48
C PHE A 24 -2.46 3.50 -7.30
N ARG A 25 -2.25 3.95 -8.55
CA ARG A 25 -3.34 4.28 -9.48
C ARG A 25 -4.22 3.08 -9.80
N ARG A 26 -3.61 1.89 -10.00
CA ARG A 26 -4.32 0.64 -10.21
C ARG A 26 -5.25 0.31 -9.04
N LEU A 27 -4.77 0.49 -7.80
CA LEU A 27 -5.57 0.29 -6.58
C LEU A 27 -6.72 1.29 -6.46
N LEU A 28 -6.46 2.58 -6.65
CA LEU A 28 -7.51 3.61 -6.59
C LEU A 28 -8.60 3.38 -7.65
N LYS A 29 -8.22 2.97 -8.87
CA LYS A 29 -9.18 2.61 -9.93
C LYS A 29 -10.06 1.43 -9.51
N GLN A 30 -9.47 0.38 -8.94
CA GLN A 30 -10.23 -0.78 -8.46
C GLN A 30 -11.12 -0.44 -7.26
N TRP A 31 -10.63 0.36 -6.31
CA TRP A 31 -11.40 0.73 -5.13
C TRP A 31 -12.48 1.77 -5.40
N ASN A 32 -12.47 2.41 -6.57
CA ASN A 32 -13.55 3.27 -7.06
C ASN A 32 -14.46 2.58 -8.10
N ASP A 33 -14.19 1.33 -8.46
CA ASP A 33 -15.01 0.55 -9.41
C ASP A 33 -16.06 -0.29 -8.65
N THR A 34 -17.32 0.12 -8.76
CA THR A 34 -18.45 -0.56 -8.10
C THR A 34 -18.61 -2.02 -8.53
N THR A 35 -18.29 -2.35 -9.79
CA THR A 35 -18.37 -3.71 -10.31
C THR A 35 -17.30 -4.59 -9.67
N TYR A 36 -16.06 -4.10 -9.63
CA TYR A 36 -14.96 -4.79 -8.95
C TYR A 36 -15.28 -5.02 -7.47
N LEU A 37 -15.72 -3.97 -6.76
CA LEU A 37 -16.05 -4.05 -5.34
C LEU A 37 -17.17 -5.05 -5.06
N TYR A 38 -18.25 -5.01 -5.85
CA TYR A 38 -19.35 -5.95 -5.72
C TYR A 38 -18.86 -7.40 -5.87
N GLN A 39 -18.06 -7.68 -6.90
CA GLN A 39 -17.50 -9.02 -7.13
C GLN A 39 -16.59 -9.46 -5.98
N PHE A 40 -15.69 -8.59 -5.51
CA PHE A 40 -14.81 -8.88 -4.39
C PHE A 40 -15.60 -9.23 -3.12
N ILE A 41 -16.63 -8.44 -2.81
CA ILE A 41 -17.52 -8.65 -1.67
C ILE A 41 -18.22 -10.01 -1.76
N ILE A 42 -18.85 -10.33 -2.90
CA ILE A 42 -19.54 -11.61 -3.07
C ILE A 42 -18.58 -12.80 -2.93
N GLN A 43 -17.37 -12.70 -3.48
CA GLN A 43 -16.35 -13.74 -3.37
C GLN A 43 -15.84 -13.94 -1.94
N ASN A 44 -15.87 -12.90 -1.10
CA ASN A 44 -15.38 -12.94 0.29
C ASN A 44 -16.52 -12.81 1.32
N LYS A 45 -17.75 -13.19 0.95
CA LYS A 45 -18.97 -12.98 1.77
C LYS A 45 -18.89 -13.54 3.19
N ILE A 46 -18.12 -14.62 3.39
CA ILE A 46 -17.93 -15.25 4.70
C ILE A 46 -17.19 -14.34 5.71
N ASP A 47 -16.37 -13.41 5.23
CA ASP A 47 -15.58 -12.50 6.07
C ASP A 47 -16.28 -11.17 6.33
N ILE A 48 -17.37 -10.89 5.61
CA ILE A 48 -18.08 -9.61 5.72
C ILE A 48 -18.76 -9.49 7.09
N PRO A 49 -18.74 -8.30 7.72
CA PRO A 49 -19.49 -8.05 8.94
C PRO A 49 -20.98 -8.38 8.81
N LYS A 50 -21.53 -9.08 9.80
CA LYS A 50 -22.96 -9.43 9.83
C LYS A 50 -23.81 -8.17 9.92
N GLY A 51 -24.93 -8.14 9.19
CA GLY A 51 -25.91 -7.05 9.24
C GLY A 51 -25.58 -5.84 8.36
N VAL A 52 -24.47 -5.87 7.60
CA VAL A 52 -24.11 -4.80 6.66
C VAL A 52 -24.66 -5.12 5.26
N SER A 53 -25.29 -4.15 4.61
CA SER A 53 -25.72 -4.29 3.21
C SER A 53 -24.54 -4.18 2.26
N ILE A 54 -24.61 -4.87 1.12
CA ILE A 54 -23.55 -4.80 0.10
C ILE A 54 -23.40 -3.35 -0.42
N GLN A 55 -24.51 -2.64 -0.62
CA GLN A 55 -24.47 -1.26 -1.10
C GLN A 55 -23.73 -0.36 -0.10
N ASN A 56 -24.02 -0.48 1.20
CA ASN A 56 -23.35 0.33 2.22
C ASN A 56 -21.85 0.03 2.25
N LEU A 57 -21.47 -1.24 2.13
CA LEU A 57 -20.07 -1.64 2.13
C LEU A 57 -19.31 -1.14 0.89
N ILE A 58 -19.95 -1.13 -0.28
CA ILE A 58 -19.38 -0.54 -1.50
C ILE A 58 -19.14 0.96 -1.29
N SER A 59 -20.16 1.68 -0.81
CA SER A 59 -20.03 3.13 -0.54
C SER A 59 -18.92 3.41 0.47
N GLU A 60 -18.83 2.63 1.54
CA GLU A 60 -17.78 2.78 2.56
C GLU A 60 -16.38 2.49 1.98
N LEU A 61 -16.23 1.49 1.11
CA LEU A 61 -14.94 1.20 0.47
C LEU A 61 -14.49 2.32 -0.47
N ILE A 62 -15.43 2.93 -1.21
CA ILE A 62 -15.14 4.08 -2.07
C ILE A 62 -14.72 5.28 -1.22
N GLU A 63 -15.46 5.59 -0.16
CA GLU A 63 -15.12 6.67 0.78
C GLU A 63 -13.74 6.44 1.42
N ASN A 64 -13.45 5.21 1.85
CA ASN A 64 -12.14 4.86 2.38
C ASN A 64 -11.00 5.04 1.36
N ALA A 65 -11.26 4.81 0.07
CA ALA A 65 -10.26 4.99 -0.98
C ALA A 65 -9.95 6.47 -1.20
N ASN A 66 -11.00 7.31 -1.24
CA ASN A 66 -10.86 8.76 -1.33
C ASN A 66 -10.12 9.32 -0.11
N ASP A 67 -10.49 8.87 1.09
CA ASP A 67 -9.81 9.28 2.32
C ASP A 67 -8.33 8.91 2.33
N ILE A 68 -7.95 7.77 1.76
CA ILE A 68 -6.54 7.39 1.62
C ILE A 68 -5.81 8.37 0.68
N ASP A 69 -6.41 8.69 -0.46
CA ASP A 69 -5.82 9.61 -1.44
C ASP A 69 -5.66 11.00 -0.83
N ASP A 70 -6.69 11.51 -0.15
CA ASP A 70 -6.69 12.80 0.56
C ASP A 70 -5.64 12.83 1.68
N ILE A 71 -5.52 11.77 2.49
CA ILE A 71 -4.51 11.68 3.56
C ILE A 71 -3.10 11.75 2.97
N LEU A 72 -2.81 10.97 1.92
CA LEU A 72 -1.49 10.94 1.32
C LEU A 72 -1.16 12.28 0.64
N TYR A 73 -2.14 12.89 -0.04
CA TYR A 73 -2.01 14.22 -0.60
C TYR A 73 -1.75 15.28 0.48
N GLU A 74 -2.49 15.28 1.58
CA GLU A 74 -2.31 16.23 2.68
C GLU A 74 -0.93 16.07 3.33
N ILE A 75 -0.47 14.84 3.57
CA ILE A 75 0.87 14.60 4.11
C ILE A 75 1.94 15.15 3.15
N SER A 76 1.79 14.91 1.85
CA SER A 76 2.75 15.37 0.84
C SER A 76 2.79 16.90 0.66
N THR A 77 1.74 17.62 1.03
CA THR A 77 1.63 19.07 0.81
C THR A 77 1.72 19.89 2.10
N ASN A 78 1.78 19.24 3.26
CA ASN A 78 1.81 19.89 4.56
C ASN A 78 3.08 19.50 5.34
N THR A 79 4.02 20.44 5.44
CA THR A 79 5.31 20.25 6.15
C THR A 79 5.19 19.91 7.64
N LYS A 80 3.99 19.96 8.23
CA LYS A 80 3.75 19.57 9.62
C LYS A 80 3.34 18.10 9.78
N LYS A 81 3.05 17.40 8.69
CA LYS A 81 2.66 15.99 8.70
C LYS A 81 3.75 15.14 8.07
N ILE A 82 3.87 13.90 8.52
CA ILE A 82 4.83 12.92 7.99
C ILE A 82 4.15 11.59 7.66
N LEU A 83 4.69 10.85 6.69
CA LEU A 83 4.15 9.59 6.20
C LEU A 83 4.09 8.51 7.28
N GLU A 84 4.97 8.57 8.29
CA GLU A 84 4.93 7.72 9.48
C GLU A 84 3.62 7.87 10.27
N GLU A 85 2.87 8.97 10.14
CA GLU A 85 1.55 9.09 10.77
C GLU A 85 0.56 8.06 10.19
N PHE A 86 0.67 7.78 8.89
CA PHE A 86 -0.18 6.83 8.19
C PHE A 86 0.43 5.42 8.10
N PHE A 87 1.71 5.32 7.74
CA PHE A 87 2.42 4.05 7.62
C PHE A 87 3.01 3.61 8.96
N LYS A 88 2.59 2.44 9.43
CA LYS A 88 3.09 1.81 10.66
C LYS A 88 3.71 0.44 10.36
N PRO A 89 4.60 -0.09 11.21
CA PRO A 89 5.22 -1.39 10.99
C PRO A 89 4.21 -2.49 10.68
N LEU A 90 4.49 -3.28 9.64
CA LEU A 90 3.64 -4.39 9.22
C LEU A 90 3.56 -5.45 10.33
N ASP A 91 4.70 -5.74 10.96
CA ASP A 91 4.79 -6.51 12.20
C ASP A 91 4.71 -5.58 13.41
N ASN A 92 3.74 -5.83 14.30
CA ASN A 92 3.56 -5.01 15.49
C ASN A 92 4.62 -5.28 16.58
N GLN A 93 5.43 -6.32 16.42
CA GLN A 93 6.52 -6.66 17.34
C GLN A 93 7.87 -6.07 16.89
N GLU A 94 7.87 -5.26 15.83
CA GLU A 94 9.05 -4.57 15.36
C GLU A 94 9.31 -3.32 16.23
N TYR A 95 10.18 -3.48 17.22
CA TYR A 95 10.58 -2.41 18.15
C TYR A 95 11.91 -1.75 17.81
N ARG A 96 12.60 -2.23 16.77
CA ARG A 96 13.90 -1.73 16.33
C ARG A 96 13.77 -1.16 14.93
N ILE A 97 14.66 -0.24 14.58
CA ILE A 97 14.80 0.21 13.19
C ILE A 97 15.29 -1.00 12.38
N VAL A 98 14.51 -1.38 11.38
CA VAL A 98 14.81 -2.46 10.44
C VAL A 98 15.02 -1.84 9.07
N GLU A 99 16.17 -2.13 8.47
CA GLU A 99 16.47 -1.77 7.09
C GLU A 99 15.39 -2.31 6.14
N LEU A 100 14.89 -1.45 5.24
CA LEU A 100 13.79 -1.77 4.34
C LEU A 100 12.58 -2.39 5.07
N SER A 101 12.22 -1.77 6.20
CA SER A 101 11.11 -2.23 7.02
C SER A 101 9.81 -2.26 6.21
N LYS A 102 9.04 -3.34 6.40
CA LYS A 102 7.73 -3.49 5.79
C LYS A 102 6.70 -2.74 6.61
N GLN A 103 5.91 -1.90 5.96
CA GLN A 103 4.95 -0.99 6.58
C GLN A 103 3.56 -1.19 6.02
N LYS A 104 2.55 -0.72 6.75
CA LYS A 104 1.15 -0.74 6.36
C LYS A 104 0.44 0.57 6.71
N GLY A 105 -0.32 1.08 5.75
CA GLY A 105 -1.33 2.12 5.94
C GLY A 105 -2.71 1.48 6.07
N ARG A 106 -3.59 2.09 6.86
CA ARG A 106 -4.92 1.53 7.15
C ARG A 106 -6.01 2.59 7.10
N LYS A 107 -7.08 2.29 6.38
CA LYS A 107 -8.36 3.00 6.49
C LYS A 107 -9.49 1.98 6.48
N ASN A 108 -10.14 1.77 7.63
CA ASN A 108 -11.20 0.76 7.82
C ASN A 108 -10.85 -0.61 7.22
N TYR A 109 -11.43 -0.99 6.08
CA TYR A 109 -11.16 -2.27 5.41
C TYR A 109 -10.01 -2.22 4.39
N LEU A 110 -9.54 -1.05 4.00
CA LEU A 110 -8.46 -0.88 3.02
C LEU A 110 -7.10 -0.85 3.71
N ARG A 111 -6.16 -1.61 3.12
CA ARG A 111 -4.76 -1.77 3.55
C ARG A 111 -3.89 -1.36 2.38
N LEU A 112 -2.98 -0.42 2.61
CA LEU A 112 -1.85 -0.15 1.73
C LEU A 112 -0.58 -0.73 2.35
N TYR A 113 0.32 -1.22 1.52
CA TYR A 113 1.58 -1.82 1.93
C TYR A 113 2.75 -1.07 1.30
N ALA A 114 3.75 -0.78 2.10
CA ALA A 114 4.91 0.01 1.68
C ALA A 114 6.20 -0.56 2.28
N ILE A 115 7.33 -0.20 1.68
CA ILE A 115 8.65 -0.39 2.26
C ILE A 115 9.14 0.99 2.70
N ARG A 116 9.57 1.10 3.96
CA ARG A 116 10.25 2.30 4.45
C ARG A 116 11.69 2.26 4.00
N ILE A 117 12.11 3.29 3.28
CA ILE A 117 13.50 3.48 2.85
C ILE A 117 14.25 4.28 3.92
N ASP A 118 13.67 5.39 4.37
CA ASP A 118 14.23 6.26 5.41
C ASP A 118 13.11 6.98 6.20
N GLU A 119 13.46 7.95 7.05
CA GLU A 119 12.52 8.89 7.64
C GLU A 119 11.73 9.65 6.54
N ASN A 120 10.40 9.60 6.66
CA ASN A 120 9.45 10.20 5.74
C ASN A 120 9.63 9.79 4.25
N CYS A 121 10.28 8.64 3.98
CA CYS A 121 10.57 8.15 2.64
C CYS A 121 10.11 6.69 2.46
N PHE A 122 9.10 6.49 1.60
CA PHE A 122 8.40 5.20 1.45
C PHE A 122 8.16 4.84 -0.01
N ILE A 123 8.18 3.53 -0.30
CA ILE A 123 7.81 2.99 -1.61
C ILE A 123 6.59 2.10 -1.46
N LEU A 124 5.46 2.47 -2.06
CA LEU A 124 4.25 1.66 -2.13
C LEU A 124 4.46 0.41 -2.97
N THR A 125 4.05 -0.73 -2.43
CA THR A 125 4.16 -2.06 -3.05
C THR A 125 2.80 -2.63 -3.44
N GLY A 126 1.72 -2.21 -2.80
CA GLY A 126 0.42 -2.81 -3.06
C GLY A 126 -0.62 -2.48 -2.03
N GLY A 127 -1.74 -3.17 -2.10
CA GLY A 127 -2.87 -2.95 -1.24
C GLY A 127 -3.99 -3.95 -1.47
N THR A 128 -4.86 -4.07 -0.47
CA THR A 128 -6.02 -4.96 -0.55
C THR A 128 -7.16 -4.45 0.32
N ILE A 129 -8.37 -4.92 -0.02
CA ILE A 129 -9.50 -4.93 0.90
C ILE A 129 -9.29 -6.11 1.85
N LYS A 130 -9.50 -5.91 3.15
CA LYS A 130 -9.28 -6.92 4.20
C LYS A 130 -10.37 -6.88 5.25
N PHE A 131 -11.24 -7.89 5.24
CA PHE A 131 -12.32 -8.09 6.22
C PHE A 131 -11.96 -9.05 7.37
N HIS A 132 -10.81 -9.72 7.29
CA HIS A 132 -10.38 -10.75 8.24
C HIS A 132 -9.16 -10.31 9.07
N HIS A 133 -8.80 -11.10 10.07
CA HIS A 133 -7.77 -10.71 11.03
C HIS A 133 -6.34 -10.97 10.55
N LEU A 134 -5.97 -12.19 10.11
CA LEU A 134 -4.58 -12.53 9.80
C LEU A 134 -4.32 -12.58 8.30
N ASN A 135 -3.17 -12.06 7.85
CA ASN A 135 -2.84 -12.02 6.40
C ASN A 135 -2.73 -13.42 5.77
N LYS A 136 -2.51 -14.46 6.57
CA LYS A 136 -2.45 -15.85 6.10
C LYS A 136 -3.82 -16.47 5.81
N ASP A 137 -4.91 -15.84 6.25
CA ASP A 137 -6.23 -16.48 6.23
C ASP A 137 -6.88 -16.48 4.83
N ARG A 138 -6.43 -15.60 3.93
CA ARG A 138 -6.97 -15.46 2.57
C ARG A 138 -5.88 -15.25 1.52
N TRP A 139 -6.16 -15.74 0.32
CA TRP A 139 -5.24 -15.68 -0.81
C TRP A 139 -4.88 -14.24 -1.22
N HIS A 140 -5.84 -13.31 -1.19
CA HIS A 140 -5.60 -11.93 -1.63
C HIS A 140 -4.59 -11.21 -0.70
N THR A 141 -4.66 -11.42 0.61
CA THR A 141 -3.67 -10.88 1.55
C THR A 141 -2.34 -11.62 1.47
N GLN A 142 -2.33 -12.94 1.23
CA GLN A 142 -1.09 -13.69 1.04
C GLN A 142 -0.33 -13.18 -0.19
N LYS A 143 -1.03 -12.91 -1.30
CA LYS A 143 -0.41 -12.31 -2.49
C LYS A 143 0.27 -10.98 -2.19
N GLU A 144 -0.35 -10.11 -1.40
CA GLU A 144 0.28 -8.85 -1.00
C GLU A 144 1.50 -9.06 -0.08
N MET A 145 1.52 -10.10 0.75
CA MET A 145 2.71 -10.46 1.55
C MET A 145 3.85 -10.97 0.65
N ASP A 146 3.54 -11.76 -0.37
CA ASP A 146 4.54 -12.20 -1.35
C ASP A 146 5.05 -11.02 -2.17
N LYS A 147 4.16 -10.09 -2.53
CA LYS A 147 4.46 -8.89 -3.31
C LYS A 147 5.42 -7.96 -2.55
N ILE A 148 5.13 -7.62 -1.30
CA ILE A 148 6.02 -6.76 -0.51
C ILE A 148 7.37 -7.42 -0.24
N ASN A 149 7.43 -8.75 -0.08
CA ASN A 149 8.71 -9.46 0.05
C ASN A 149 9.52 -9.36 -1.26
N LYS A 150 8.90 -9.62 -2.42
CA LYS A 150 9.55 -9.47 -3.74
C LYS A 150 10.05 -8.07 -4.00
N CYS A 151 9.29 -7.04 -3.63
CA CYS A 151 9.71 -5.65 -3.75
C CYS A 151 10.92 -5.34 -2.86
N ARG A 152 10.96 -5.87 -1.64
CA ARG A 152 12.10 -5.68 -0.74
C ARG A 152 13.34 -6.38 -1.27
N ASP A 153 13.20 -7.61 -1.75
CA ASP A 153 14.31 -8.36 -2.32
C ASP A 153 14.85 -7.65 -3.58
N PHE A 154 13.96 -7.11 -4.43
CA PHE A 154 14.33 -6.28 -5.57
C PHE A 154 15.18 -5.06 -5.18
N LEU A 155 14.81 -4.34 -4.10
CA LEU A 155 15.60 -3.20 -3.61
C LEU A 155 16.99 -3.65 -3.14
N LYS A 156 17.06 -4.75 -2.39
CA LYS A 156 18.34 -5.31 -1.91
C LYS A 156 19.25 -5.76 -3.03
N ASP A 157 18.69 -6.44 -4.04
CA ASP A 157 19.45 -6.91 -5.21
C ASP A 157 20.04 -5.75 -6.03
N ASN A 158 19.45 -4.56 -5.91
CA ASN A 158 19.95 -3.32 -6.51
C ASN A 158 20.70 -2.42 -5.52
N SER A 159 21.14 -2.96 -4.38
CA SER A 159 21.92 -2.25 -3.35
C SER A 159 21.24 -1.01 -2.76
N VAL A 160 19.91 -0.98 -2.72
CA VAL A 160 19.14 0.08 -2.06
C VAL A 160 18.90 -0.31 -0.60
N PHE A 161 19.35 0.52 0.34
CA PHE A 161 19.22 0.30 1.79
C PHE A 161 18.82 1.55 2.59
N ASP A 162 18.91 2.73 1.99
CA ASP A 162 18.53 4.05 2.54
C ASP A 162 18.13 5.01 1.41
N ALA A 163 17.83 6.28 1.75
CA ALA A 163 17.43 7.28 0.77
C ALA A 163 18.55 7.58 -0.24
N ASP A 164 19.79 7.72 0.20
CA ASP A 164 20.93 8.04 -0.67
C ASP A 164 21.15 6.95 -1.74
N SER A 165 21.23 5.68 -1.32
CA SER A 165 21.36 4.54 -2.25
C SER A 165 20.14 4.39 -3.17
N TYR A 166 18.94 4.78 -2.71
CA TYR A 166 17.77 4.84 -3.58
C TYR A 166 17.90 5.91 -4.66
N TYR A 167 18.37 7.11 -4.32
CA TYR A 167 18.59 8.19 -5.29
C TYR A 167 19.67 7.84 -6.32
N GLU A 168 20.75 7.20 -5.89
CA GLU A 168 21.77 6.67 -6.79
C GLU A 168 21.14 5.67 -7.78
N PHE A 169 20.37 4.71 -7.28
CA PHE A 169 19.71 3.71 -8.10
C PHE A 169 18.77 4.29 -9.16
N ILE A 170 17.95 5.30 -8.83
CA ILE A 170 17.03 5.89 -9.80
C ILE A 170 17.72 6.81 -10.81
N ASN A 171 18.88 7.39 -10.46
CA ASN A 171 19.66 8.22 -11.38
C ASN A 171 20.44 7.38 -12.42
N GLU A 172 20.67 6.10 -12.14
CA GLU A 172 21.34 5.16 -13.05
C GLU A 172 20.39 4.45 -14.03
N GLN A 173 19.07 4.65 -13.92
CA GLN A 173 18.04 4.07 -14.81
C GLN A 173 17.67 4.97 -15.99
#